data_AF-A0A3E1NT13-F1
#
_entry.id   AF-A0A3E1NT13-F1
#
_cell.length_a   1.000
_cell.length_b   1.000
_cell.length_c   1.000
_cell.angle_alpha   90.00
_cell.angle_beta   90.00
_cell.angle_gamma   90.00
#
_symmetry.space_group_name_H-M   'P 1'
#
loop_
_entity.id
_entity.type
_entity.pdbx_description
1 polymer ?
#
loop_
_entity_poly.entity_id
_entity_poly.type
_entity_poly.pdbx_seq_one_letter_code
_entity_poly.pdbx_strand_id
1 'polypeptide(L)'
;MKIMKNPLYTKGQIVEYIIVGLVAAIGYSIFLWAHLMRASYESSYLLYIGNAVFGAVILVYNLILIRRSYVSKRTVSMLIEGHLAAAAGTILSIIIAVIATLAFHPDIVSPDQAGTALYHAPANTQRDHPAGWLFMVVIDAFLLNFSTGSFVSIITSYAGKRNQTKDRPAHLGTRTGNGPVTNDAS
;
A
#
# COMPACT_ATOMS: atom_id res chain seq x y z
N MET A 1 18.74 19.00 24.70
CA MET A 1 17.51 18.53 24.02
C MET A 1 17.76 17.13 23.47
N LYS A 2 17.24 16.08 24.12
CA LYS A 2 17.50 14.69 23.73
C LYS A 2 16.49 14.33 22.63
N ILE A 3 16.94 14.20 21.39
CA ILE A 3 16.09 13.79 20.26
C ILE A 3 15.55 12.40 20.61
N MET A 4 14.27 12.31 20.94
CA MET A 4 13.60 11.03 21.15
C MET A 4 13.61 10.26 19.83
N LYS A 5 14.41 9.19 19.75
CA LYS A 5 14.38 8.25 18.62
C LYS A 5 13.02 7.55 18.64
N ASN A 6 12.16 7.85 17.66
CA ASN A 6 10.86 7.20 17.54
C ASN A 6 11.07 5.73 17.10
N PRO A 7 10.61 4.75 17.88
CA PRO A 7 10.82 3.31 17.60
C PRO A 7 10.10 2.82 16.34
N LEU A 8 9.26 3.63 15.69
CA LEU A 8 8.57 3.33 14.43
C LEU A 8 9.33 3.82 13.17
N TYR A 9 10.30 4.71 13.35
CA TYR A 9 11.00 5.43 12.28
C TYR A 9 12.51 5.26 12.36
N THR A 10 12.97 4.03 12.57
CA THR A 10 14.40 3.73 12.36
C THR A 10 14.67 3.60 10.86
N LYS A 11 15.89 3.95 10.41
CA LYS A 11 16.26 3.82 8.99
C LYS A 11 16.03 2.40 8.46
N GLY A 12 16.27 1.38 9.27
CA GLY A 12 16.03 -0.02 8.91
C GLY A 12 14.56 -0.35 8.68
N GLN A 13 13.66 0.15 9.52
CA GLN A 13 12.21 -0.03 9.36
C GLN A 13 11.67 0.68 8.11
N ILE A 14 12.13 1.92 7.85
CA ILE A 14 11.72 2.65 6.64
C ILE A 14 12.13 1.86 5.38
N VAL A 15 13.35 1.32 5.36
CA VAL A 15 13.83 0.48 4.26
C VAL A 15 12.98 -0.78 4.13
N GLU A 16 12.60 -1.43 5.23
CA GLU A 16 11.71 -2.58 5.20
C GLU A 16 10.35 -2.25 4.57
N TYR A 17 9.72 -1.14 4.96
CA TYR A 17 8.42 -0.72 4.39
C TYR A 17 8.54 -0.45 2.88
N ILE A 18 9.64 0.17 2.45
CA ILE A 18 9.90 0.43 1.03
C ILE A 18 10.12 -0.88 0.26
N ILE A 19 10.87 -1.84 0.81
CA ILE A 19 11.12 -3.13 0.15
C ILE A 19 9.81 -3.92 0.02
N VAL A 20 9.02 -4.00 1.09
CA VAL A 20 7.72 -4.69 1.06
C VAL A 20 6.77 -3.99 0.09
N GLY A 21 6.71 -2.66 0.14
CA GLY A 21 5.93 -1.85 -0.78
C GLY A 21 6.35 -2.06 -2.24
N LEU A 22 7.65 -2.17 -2.51
CA LEU A 22 8.19 -2.46 -3.84
C LEU A 22 7.77 -3.84 -4.33
N VAL A 23 7.84 -4.88 -3.50
CA VAL A 23 7.37 -6.22 -3.87
C VAL A 23 5.87 -6.21 -4.20
N ALA A 24 5.06 -5.51 -3.40
CA ALA A 24 3.63 -5.37 -3.66
C ALA A 24 3.36 -4.61 -4.98
N ALA A 25 4.10 -3.52 -5.22
CA ALA A 25 4.01 -2.73 -6.43
C ALA A 25 4.42 -3.52 -7.68
N ILE A 26 5.48 -4.34 -7.60
CA ILE A 26 5.87 -5.26 -8.68
C ILE A 26 4.73 -6.25 -8.98
N GLY A 27 4.12 -6.82 -7.94
CA GLY A 27 2.98 -7.73 -8.08
C GLY A 27 1.80 -7.11 -8.83
N TYR A 28 1.38 -5.89 -8.44
CA TYR A 28 0.37 -5.11 -9.14
C TYR A 28 0.78 -4.82 -10.60
N SER A 29 2.04 -4.41 -10.79
CA SER A 29 2.55 -3.94 -12.08
C SER A 29 2.58 -5.02 -13.16
N ILE A 30 2.70 -6.30 -12.80
CA ILE A 30 2.61 -7.42 -13.75
C ILE A 30 1.24 -7.43 -14.45
N PHE A 31 0.16 -7.22 -13.70
CA PHE A 31 -1.20 -7.22 -14.25
C PHE A 31 -1.53 -5.93 -14.98
N LEU A 32 -1.03 -4.80 -14.48
CA LEU A 32 -1.06 -3.53 -15.21
C LEU A 32 -0.41 -3.69 -16.59
N TRP A 33 0.77 -4.28 -16.66
CA TRP A 33 1.48 -4.50 -17.92
C TRP A 33 0.65 -5.35 -18.89
N ALA A 34 0.05 -6.43 -18.39
CA ALA A 34 -0.85 -7.26 -19.19
C ALA A 34 -2.10 -6.50 -19.69
N HIS A 35 -2.66 -5.60 -18.87
CA HIS A 35 -3.75 -4.71 -19.27
C HIS A 35 -3.31 -3.73 -20.37
N LEU A 36 -2.17 -3.04 -20.19
CA LEU A 36 -1.63 -2.09 -21.16
C LEU A 36 -1.29 -2.74 -22.49
N MET A 37 -0.79 -3.99 -22.50
CA MET A 37 -0.54 -4.77 -23.72
C MET A 37 -1.83 -5.10 -24.49
N ARG A 38 -2.93 -5.35 -23.78
CA ARG A 38 -4.23 -5.64 -24.41
C ARG A 38 -4.95 -4.37 -24.85
N ALA A 39 -4.67 -3.24 -24.20
CA ALA A 39 -5.25 -1.92 -24.48
C ALA A 39 -6.78 -1.95 -24.65
N SER A 40 -7.47 -2.81 -23.89
CA SER A 40 -8.93 -2.97 -23.99
C SER A 40 -9.60 -2.73 -22.65
N TYR A 41 -10.73 -2.02 -22.66
CA TYR A 41 -11.55 -1.76 -21.49
C TYR A 41 -11.99 -3.05 -20.79
N GLU A 42 -12.30 -4.11 -21.56
CA GLU A 42 -12.66 -5.41 -21.01
C GLU A 42 -11.54 -6.01 -20.15
N SER A 43 -10.27 -5.71 -20.47
CA SER A 43 -9.13 -6.20 -19.72
C SER A 43 -8.88 -5.46 -18.40
N SER A 44 -9.71 -4.47 -18.04
CA SER A 44 -9.58 -3.71 -16.77
C SER A 44 -9.70 -4.60 -15.54
N TYR A 45 -10.34 -5.78 -15.64
CA TYR A 45 -10.38 -6.75 -14.54
C TYR A 45 -8.98 -7.17 -14.08
N LEU A 46 -7.97 -7.10 -14.95
CA LEU A 46 -6.58 -7.41 -14.61
C LEU A 46 -6.06 -6.44 -13.54
N LEU A 47 -6.46 -5.16 -13.60
CA LEU A 47 -6.08 -4.19 -12.57
C LEU A 47 -6.62 -4.61 -11.20
N TYR A 48 -7.88 -5.07 -11.12
CA TYR A 48 -8.45 -5.60 -9.88
C TYR A 48 -7.73 -6.85 -9.37
N ILE A 49 -7.30 -7.75 -10.26
CA ILE A 49 -6.46 -8.89 -9.87
C ILE A 49 -5.10 -8.41 -9.34
N GLY A 50 -4.51 -7.40 -9.98
CA GLY A 50 -3.29 -6.74 -9.50
C GLY A 50 -3.43 -6.17 -8.09
N ASN A 51 -4.55 -5.48 -7.80
CA ASN A 51 -4.86 -4.96 -6.47
C ASN A 51 -5.04 -6.09 -5.44
N ALA A 52 -5.62 -7.23 -5.83
CA ALA A 52 -5.73 -8.40 -4.95
C ALA A 52 -4.35 -9.00 -4.64
N VAL A 53 -3.44 -9.08 -5.63
CA VAL A 53 -2.06 -9.53 -5.44
C VAL A 53 -1.29 -8.57 -4.54
N PHE A 54 -1.45 -7.26 -4.74
CA PHE A 54 -0.91 -6.24 -3.85
C PHE A 54 -1.37 -6.48 -2.40
N GLY A 55 -2.67 -6.66 -2.19
CA GLY A 55 -3.26 -6.98 -0.89
C GLY A 55 -2.68 -8.26 -0.27
N ALA A 56 -2.46 -9.31 -1.07
CA ALA A 56 -1.87 -10.56 -0.62
C ALA A 56 -0.42 -10.38 -0.11
N VAL A 57 0.39 -9.56 -0.78
CA VAL A 57 1.75 -9.24 -0.30
C VAL A 57 1.70 -8.52 1.05
N ILE A 58 0.82 -7.53 1.18
CA ILE A 58 0.62 -6.81 2.46
C ILE A 58 0.09 -7.74 3.55
N LEU A 59 -0.77 -8.71 3.21
CA LEU A 59 -1.27 -9.73 4.13
C LEU A 59 -0.12 -10.59 4.66
N VAL A 60 0.71 -11.13 3.77
CA VAL A 60 1.89 -11.93 4.16
C VAL A 60 2.81 -11.14 5.07
N TYR A 61 3.07 -9.86 4.75
CA TYR A 61 3.87 -8.99 5.60
C TYR A 61 3.26 -8.82 7.00
N ASN A 62 1.96 -8.54 7.09
CA ASN A 62 1.28 -8.42 8.37
C ASN A 62 1.32 -9.74 9.17
N LEU A 63 1.19 -10.90 8.53
CA LEU A 63 1.34 -12.20 9.19
C LEU A 63 2.75 -12.42 9.76
N ILE A 64 3.78 -11.93 9.07
CA ILE A 64 5.16 -11.93 9.58
C ILE A 64 5.27 -11.00 10.81
N LEU A 65 4.65 -9.82 10.77
CA LEU A 65 4.65 -8.87 11.90
C LEU A 65 3.99 -9.45 13.17
N ILE A 66 2.91 -10.24 13.03
CA ILE A 66 2.26 -10.93 14.17
C ILE A 66 3.26 -11.84 14.91
N ARG A 67 4.21 -12.44 14.20
CA ARG A 67 5.21 -13.34 14.80
C ARG A 67 6.39 -12.59 15.44
N ARG A 68 6.55 -11.28 15.22
CA ARG A 68 7.63 -10.48 15.81
C ARG A 68 7.31 -10.07 17.25
N SER A 69 8.09 -10.57 18.21
CA SER A 69 7.90 -10.41 19.67
C SER A 69 7.70 -8.97 20.18
N TYR A 70 8.25 -7.96 19.50
CA TYR A 70 8.09 -6.55 19.88
C TYR A 70 6.79 -5.92 19.34
N VAL A 71 6.47 -6.18 18.07
CA VAL A 71 5.32 -5.60 17.34
C VAL A 71 4.02 -6.35 17.66
N SER A 72 4.11 -7.65 17.92
CA SER A 72 2.96 -8.50 18.29
C SER A 72 2.30 -8.05 19.60
N LYS A 73 3.04 -7.39 20.50
CA LYS A 73 2.54 -6.90 21.79
C LYS A 73 1.70 -5.62 21.69
N ARG A 74 1.72 -4.91 20.56
CA ARG A 74 1.01 -3.63 20.38
C ARG A 74 0.22 -3.61 19.07
N THR A 75 -1.11 -3.64 19.15
CA THR A 75 -2.00 -3.62 17.98
C THR A 75 -1.76 -2.38 17.12
N VAL A 76 -1.67 -1.21 17.76
CA VAL A 76 -1.44 0.08 17.07
C VAL A 76 -0.10 0.11 16.33
N SER A 77 0.97 -0.46 16.88
CA SER A 77 2.27 -0.50 16.18
C SER A 77 2.21 -1.34 14.92
N MET A 78 1.61 -2.54 15.01
CA MET A 78 1.40 -3.39 13.84
C MET A 78 0.53 -2.72 12.77
N LEU A 79 -0.54 -2.05 13.21
CA LEU A 79 -1.43 -1.30 12.32
C LEU A 79 -0.66 -0.22 11.55
N ILE A 80 0.13 0.60 12.25
CA ILE A 80 0.94 1.67 11.63
C ILE A 80 1.97 1.08 10.66
N GLU A 81 2.68 0.03 11.06
CA GLU A 81 3.69 -0.63 10.20
C GLU A 81 3.06 -1.19 8.91
N GLY A 82 1.91 -1.84 9.01
CA GLY A 82 1.16 -2.35 7.85
C GLY A 82 0.70 -1.22 6.91
N HIS A 83 0.18 -0.12 7.46
CA HIS A 83 -0.24 1.03 6.65
C HIS A 83 0.94 1.76 5.99
N LEU A 84 2.09 1.86 6.67
CA LEU A 84 3.28 2.47 6.07
C LEU A 84 3.81 1.65 4.89
N ALA A 85 3.82 0.32 5.00
CA ALA A 85 4.17 -0.55 3.87
C ALA A 85 3.15 -0.45 2.71
N ALA A 86 1.85 -0.44 3.02
CA ALA A 86 0.78 -0.28 2.03
C ALA A 86 0.85 1.09 1.33
N ALA A 87 1.11 2.17 2.08
CA ALA A 87 1.27 3.51 1.53
C ALA A 87 2.50 3.60 0.61
N ALA A 88 3.65 3.06 1.05
CA ALA A 88 4.85 3.01 0.23
C ALA A 88 4.62 2.25 -1.08
N GLY A 89 3.98 1.08 -1.02
CA GLY A 89 3.63 0.30 -2.20
C GLY A 89 2.62 1.00 -3.12
N THR A 90 1.64 1.70 -2.55
CA THR A 90 0.64 2.48 -3.32
C THR A 90 1.33 3.59 -4.11
N ILE A 91 2.20 4.37 -3.46
CA ILE A 91 2.95 5.45 -4.12
C ILE A 91 3.82 4.90 -5.26
N LEU A 92 4.52 3.79 -5.02
CA LEU A 92 5.31 3.13 -6.06
C LEU A 92 4.44 2.62 -7.22
N SER A 93 3.28 2.04 -6.92
CA SER A 93 2.34 1.55 -7.94
C SER A 93 1.80 2.68 -8.80
N ILE A 94 1.51 3.85 -8.23
CA ILE A 94 1.10 5.05 -8.98
C ILE A 94 2.22 5.52 -9.90
N ILE A 95 3.45 5.63 -9.38
CA ILE A 95 4.60 6.07 -10.19
C ILE A 95 4.82 5.10 -11.37
N ILE A 96 4.81 3.80 -11.12
CA ILE A 96 4.95 2.79 -12.17
C ILE A 96 3.77 2.85 -13.13
N ALA A 97 2.55 3.02 -12.64
CA ALA A 97 1.36 3.15 -13.46
C ALA A 97 1.44 4.32 -14.44
N VAL A 98 1.85 5.51 -13.96
CA VAL A 98 2.02 6.69 -14.81
C VAL A 98 3.09 6.43 -15.87
N ILE A 99 4.28 5.97 -15.45
CA ILE A 99 5.40 5.72 -16.36
C ILE A 99 5.03 4.66 -17.41
N ALA A 100 4.46 3.54 -16.99
CA ALA A 100 4.11 2.43 -17.87
C ALA A 100 3.00 2.83 -18.86
N THR A 101 1.96 3.52 -18.40
CA THR A 101 0.85 3.94 -19.27
C THR A 101 1.35 4.91 -20.34
N LEU A 102 2.17 5.91 -19.97
CA LEU A 102 2.76 6.85 -20.93
C LEU A 102 3.80 6.20 -21.85
N ALA A 103 4.50 5.16 -21.40
CA ALA A 103 5.47 4.44 -22.24
C ALA A 103 4.78 3.56 -23.29
N PHE A 104 3.66 2.92 -22.93
CA PHE A 104 2.90 2.06 -23.84
C PHE A 104 1.98 2.83 -24.78
N HIS A 105 1.34 3.87 -24.26
CA HIS A 105 0.31 4.66 -24.95
C HIS A 105 0.62 6.15 -24.79
N PRO A 106 1.71 6.66 -25.42
CA PRO A 106 2.11 8.07 -25.31
C PRO A 106 1.11 9.04 -25.96
N ASP A 107 0.27 8.53 -26.85
CA ASP A 107 -0.80 9.25 -27.55
C ASP A 107 -1.90 9.75 -26.62
N ILE A 108 -2.06 9.15 -25.42
CA ILE A 108 -3.10 9.56 -24.46
C ILE A 108 -2.95 11.00 -23.93
N VAL A 109 -1.76 11.58 -24.06
CA VAL A 109 -1.46 12.98 -23.70
C VAL A 109 -1.21 13.87 -24.92
N SER A 110 -1.33 13.33 -26.14
CA SER A 110 -1.13 14.08 -27.38
C SER A 110 -2.43 14.74 -27.84
N PRO A 111 -2.45 16.06 -28.10
CA PRO A 111 -3.63 16.76 -28.62
C PRO A 111 -4.03 16.32 -30.04
N ASP A 112 -3.07 15.82 -30.83
CA ASP A 112 -3.22 15.61 -32.27
C ASP A 112 -3.64 14.17 -32.64
N GLN A 113 -3.77 13.28 -31.67
CA GLN A 113 -4.10 11.87 -31.86
C GLN A 113 -5.30 11.48 -30.99
N ALA A 114 -6.48 12.01 -31.32
CA ALA A 114 -7.75 11.50 -30.81
C ALA A 114 -8.09 10.13 -31.46
N GLY A 115 -7.20 9.16 -31.29
CA GLY A 115 -7.42 7.75 -31.59
C GLY A 115 -7.93 7.01 -30.35
N THR A 116 -8.63 5.91 -30.54
CA THR A 116 -9.17 5.08 -29.44
C THR A 116 -8.03 4.38 -28.69
N ALA A 117 -7.35 5.07 -27.77
CA ALA A 117 -6.26 4.49 -26.98
C ALA A 117 -6.71 3.26 -26.16
N LEU A 118 -7.99 3.21 -25.78
CA LEU A 118 -8.59 2.09 -25.06
C LEU A 118 -9.73 1.46 -25.87
N TYR A 119 -9.50 0.28 -26.45
CA TYR A 119 -10.49 -0.44 -27.26
C TYR A 119 -11.71 -0.89 -26.44
N HIS A 120 -12.89 -0.86 -27.07
CA HIS A 120 -14.18 -1.24 -26.46
C HIS A 120 -14.56 -0.42 -25.21
N ALA A 121 -13.97 0.75 -25.01
CA ALA A 121 -14.39 1.64 -23.95
C ALA A 121 -15.73 2.31 -24.34
N PRO A 122 -16.61 2.59 -23.37
CA PRO A 122 -17.90 3.19 -23.66
C PRO A 122 -17.74 4.58 -24.28
N ALA A 123 -18.75 5.04 -25.02
CA ALA A 123 -18.68 6.26 -25.84
C ALA A 123 -18.26 7.52 -25.06
N ASN A 124 -18.59 7.57 -23.77
CA ASN A 124 -18.21 8.63 -22.84
C ASN A 124 -16.72 8.65 -22.45
N THR A 125 -15.96 7.59 -22.75
CA THR A 125 -14.57 7.39 -22.35
C THR A 125 -13.60 7.58 -23.53
N GLN A 126 -14.03 7.30 -24.76
CA GLN A 126 -13.13 7.26 -25.94
C GLN A 126 -12.96 8.56 -26.71
N ARG A 127 -13.99 9.42 -26.79
CA ARG A 127 -14.05 10.39 -27.90
C ARG A 127 -13.40 11.74 -27.61
N ASP A 128 -13.48 12.20 -26.37
CA ASP A 128 -13.11 13.59 -26.04
C ASP A 128 -11.97 13.70 -25.00
N HIS A 129 -11.63 12.61 -24.31
CA HIS A 129 -10.71 12.63 -23.16
C HIS A 129 -9.82 11.37 -23.07
N PRO A 130 -8.84 11.19 -23.99
CA PRO A 130 -7.95 10.03 -23.96
C PRO A 130 -7.11 9.94 -22.66
N ALA A 131 -6.84 11.08 -22.02
CA ALA A 131 -6.24 11.15 -20.68
C ALA A 131 -7.10 10.50 -19.56
N GLY A 132 -8.39 10.23 -19.82
CA GLY A 132 -9.29 9.55 -18.90
C GLY A 132 -8.82 8.13 -18.55
N TRP A 133 -8.14 7.43 -19.48
CA TRP A 133 -7.59 6.11 -19.16
C TRP A 133 -6.44 6.19 -18.16
N LEU A 134 -5.51 7.14 -18.31
CA LEU A 134 -4.46 7.39 -17.32
C LEU A 134 -5.06 7.69 -15.94
N PHE A 135 -6.10 8.53 -15.91
CA PHE A 135 -6.82 8.82 -14.67
C PHE A 135 -7.43 7.56 -14.05
N MET A 136 -8.08 6.70 -14.85
CA MET A 136 -8.64 5.43 -14.37
C MET A 136 -7.56 4.54 -13.75
N VAL A 137 -6.42 4.35 -14.43
CA VAL A 137 -5.33 3.51 -13.93
C VAL A 137 -4.71 4.10 -12.65
N VAL A 138 -4.53 5.42 -12.58
CA VAL A 138 -3.98 6.10 -11.39
C VAL A 138 -4.94 6.01 -10.19
N ILE A 139 -6.22 6.25 -10.41
CA ILE A 139 -7.24 6.16 -9.34
C ILE A 139 -7.43 4.72 -8.89
N ASP A 140 -7.39 3.75 -9.79
CA ASP A 140 -7.37 2.33 -9.45
C ASP A 140 -6.18 2.02 -8.55
N ALA A 141 -4.96 2.34 -9.01
CA ALA A 141 -3.73 2.11 -8.27
C ALA A 141 -3.71 2.82 -6.91
N PHE A 142 -4.30 4.02 -6.80
CA PHE A 142 -4.38 4.77 -5.55
C PHE A 142 -5.43 4.20 -4.60
N LEU A 143 -6.70 4.23 -5.01
CA LEU A 143 -7.83 3.90 -4.14
C LEU A 143 -7.80 2.42 -3.79
N LEU A 144 -7.66 1.51 -4.76
CA LEU A 144 -7.79 0.09 -4.48
C LEU A 144 -6.58 -0.50 -3.77
N ASN A 145 -5.34 -0.17 -4.16
CA ASN A 145 -4.17 -0.65 -3.42
C ASN A 145 -4.15 -0.11 -1.98
N PHE A 146 -4.41 1.19 -1.79
CA PHE A 146 -4.44 1.77 -0.44
C PHE A 146 -5.58 1.18 0.40
N SER A 147 -6.79 1.05 -0.16
CA SER A 147 -7.94 0.50 0.56
C SER A 147 -7.72 -0.98 0.90
N THR A 148 -7.24 -1.77 -0.04
CA THR A 148 -6.98 -3.21 0.17
C THR A 148 -5.87 -3.40 1.20
N GLY A 149 -4.75 -2.68 1.08
CA GLY A 149 -3.64 -2.75 2.03
C GLY A 149 -4.04 -2.28 3.43
N SER A 150 -4.84 -1.21 3.54
CA SER A 150 -5.38 -0.71 4.81
C SER A 150 -6.34 -1.70 5.44
N PHE A 151 -7.30 -2.22 4.66
CA PHE A 151 -8.26 -3.23 5.11
C PHE A 151 -7.55 -4.47 5.66
N VAL A 152 -6.60 -5.01 4.90
CA VAL A 152 -5.78 -6.17 5.33
C VAL A 152 -5.02 -5.86 6.62
N SER A 153 -4.40 -4.69 6.72
CA SER A 153 -3.65 -4.27 7.92
C SER A 153 -4.54 -4.13 9.15
N ILE A 154 -5.77 -3.62 8.99
CA ILE A 154 -6.77 -3.56 10.07
C ILE A 154 -7.16 -4.97 10.50
N ILE A 155 -7.63 -5.81 9.57
CA ILE A 155 -8.13 -7.16 9.90
C ILE A 155 -7.04 -7.99 10.60
N THR A 156 -5.83 -7.98 10.06
CA THR A 156 -4.72 -8.75 10.63
C THR A 156 -4.26 -8.23 11.99
N SER A 157 -4.25 -6.91 12.20
CA SER A 157 -3.85 -6.31 13.48
C SER A 157 -4.84 -6.64 14.60
N TYR A 158 -6.15 -6.65 14.32
CA TYR A 158 -7.20 -6.90 15.30
C TYR A 158 -7.58 -8.38 15.43
N ALA A 159 -7.89 -9.07 14.34
CA ALA A 159 -8.33 -10.46 14.36
C ALA A 159 -7.17 -11.47 14.47
N GLY A 160 -5.98 -11.11 13.99
CA GLY A 160 -4.82 -11.99 13.99
C GLY A 160 -4.17 -12.22 15.36
N LYS A 161 -4.48 -11.39 16.37
CA LYS A 161 -3.87 -11.47 17.71
C LYS A 161 -4.76 -12.23 18.69
N ARG A 162 -4.39 -13.48 18.99
CA ARG A 162 -5.12 -14.41 19.87
C ARG A 162 -5.24 -13.98 21.35
N ASN A 163 -4.52 -12.94 21.81
CA ASN A 163 -4.46 -12.48 23.21
C ASN A 163 -4.59 -10.94 23.33
N GLN A 164 -5.70 -10.36 22.87
CA GLN A 164 -5.97 -8.91 22.96
C GLN A 164 -6.41 -8.43 24.37
N THR A 165 -6.26 -9.22 25.44
CA THR A 165 -6.96 -8.95 26.70
C THR A 165 -6.50 -7.71 27.48
N LYS A 166 -5.34 -7.10 27.18
CA LYS A 166 -4.97 -5.76 27.70
C LYS A 166 -3.99 -5.10 26.72
N ASP A 167 -4.46 -4.18 25.87
CA ASP A 167 -3.55 -3.23 25.21
C ASP A 167 -2.84 -2.46 26.33
N ARG A 168 -1.59 -2.84 26.65
CA ARG A 168 -0.81 -2.08 27.62
C ARG A 168 -0.60 -0.69 27.01
N PRO A 169 -0.94 0.39 27.72
CA PRO A 169 -0.78 1.73 27.20
C PRO A 169 0.66 1.92 26.71
N ALA A 170 0.82 2.64 25.61
CA ALA A 170 2.13 3.00 25.12
C ALA A 170 2.83 3.83 26.20
N HIS A 171 3.66 3.19 27.03
CA HIS A 171 4.60 3.92 27.86
C HIS A 171 5.55 4.63 26.89
N LEU A 172 5.20 5.86 26.53
CA LEU A 172 6.12 6.88 26.07
C LEU A 172 6.99 7.24 27.27
N GLY A 173 7.84 6.30 27.68
CA GLY A 173 8.60 6.42 28.92
C GLY A 173 9.48 7.66 28.84
N THR A 174 9.08 8.69 29.58
CA THR A 174 9.98 9.72 30.08
C THR A 174 10.99 9.00 30.96
N ARG A 175 12.12 8.62 30.37
CA ARG A 175 13.29 8.18 31.13
C ARG A 175 13.89 9.43 31.81
N THR A 176 13.25 9.86 32.89
CA THR A 176 13.74 10.88 33.81
C THR A 176 13.71 10.27 35.21
N GLY A 177 14.84 9.71 35.64
CA GLY A 177 15.03 9.25 37.02
C GLY A 177 15.73 7.90 37.12
N ASN A 178 16.93 7.90 37.69
CA ASN A 178 17.63 6.70 38.16
C ASN A 178 16.99 6.23 39.48
N GLY A 179 15.75 5.73 39.43
CA GLY A 179 15.04 5.15 40.57
C GLY A 179 14.66 3.69 40.32
N PRO A 180 14.59 2.84 41.35
CA PRO A 180 14.13 1.46 41.19
C PRO A 180 12.65 1.43 40.79
N VAL A 181 12.31 0.47 39.91
CA VAL A 181 10.94 0.23 39.44
C VAL A 181 10.14 -0.38 40.59
N THR A 182 9.20 0.36 41.19
CA THR A 182 8.15 -0.25 42.01
C THR A 182 7.01 -0.68 41.09
N ASN A 183 6.70 -1.98 41.10
CA ASN A 183 5.52 -2.53 40.44
C ASN A 183 4.34 -2.41 41.39
N ASP A 184 3.72 -1.23 41.44
CA ASP A 184 2.46 -1.09 42.15
C ASP A 184 1.33 -1.35 41.16
N ALA A 185 0.88 -2.61 41.16
CA ALA A 185 -0.34 -3.04 40.51
C ALA A 185 -1.48 -2.96 41.55
N SER A 186 -2.47 -2.11 41.28
CA SER A 186 -3.85 -2.25 41.74
C SER A 186 -4.81 -1.99 40.59
#